data_AF-A0A7J8ZHM5-F1
#
_entry.id   AF-A0A7J8ZHM5-F1
#
_cell.length_a   1.000
_cell.length_b   1.000
_cell.length_c   1.000
_cell.angle_alpha   90.00
_cell.angle_beta   90.00
_cell.angle_gamma   90.00
#
_symmetry.space_group_name_H-M   'P 1'
#
loop_
_entity.id
_entity.type
_entity.pdbx_description
1 polymer ?
#
loop_
_entity_poly.entity_id
_entity_poly.type
_entity_poly.pdbx_seq_one_letter_code
_entity_poly.pdbx_strand_id
1 'polypeptide(L)' 'DKSNLHISNSLSTLSENWIHLFTYRAVDRGSRAAFAGGVLLDHNGNWIFGFNRFLEKCNIF' A
#
# COMPACT_ATOMS: atom_id res chain seq x y z
N ASP A 1 -33.70 39.52 17.20
CA ASP A 1 -32.66 38.48 17.29
C ASP A 1 -32.53 37.68 16.01
N LYS A 2 -31.45 37.93 15.24
CA LYS A 2 -31.09 37.13 14.06
C LYS A 2 -30.09 36.07 14.51
N SER A 3 -30.48 34.80 14.50
CA SER A 3 -29.56 33.68 14.69
C SER A 3 -28.68 33.53 13.45
N ASN A 4 -27.40 33.84 13.60
CA ASN A 4 -26.40 33.50 12.59
C ASN A 4 -26.11 32.00 12.71
N LEU A 5 -26.71 31.21 11.81
CA LEU A 5 -26.37 29.80 11.63
C LEU A 5 -24.95 29.73 11.05
N HIS A 6 -23.96 29.55 11.91
CA HIS A 6 -22.58 29.31 11.49
C HIS A 6 -22.50 27.86 10.99
N ILE A 7 -22.82 27.63 9.72
CA ILE A 7 -22.58 26.36 9.05
C ILE A 7 -21.06 26.22 8.92
N SER A 8 -20.41 25.64 9.92
CA SER A 8 -19.08 25.09 9.73
C SER A 8 -19.22 23.93 8.76
N ASN A 9 -18.93 24.17 7.48
CA ASN A 9 -18.60 23.10 6.55
C ASN A 9 -17.36 22.41 7.12
N SER A 10 -17.55 21.35 7.90
CA SER A 10 -16.50 20.39 8.16
C SER A 10 -16.21 19.71 6.83
N LEU A 11 -15.34 20.33 6.03
CA LEU A 11 -14.63 19.63 4.98
C LEU A 11 -13.74 18.64 5.73
N SER A 12 -14.30 17.47 6.05
CA SER A 12 -13.53 16.38 6.61
C SER A 12 -12.39 16.11 5.65
N THR A 13 -11.19 16.14 6.20
CA THR A 13 -9.90 15.96 5.57
C THR A 13 -9.89 14.68 4.72
N LEU A 14 -10.27 14.78 3.44
CA LEU A 14 -10.10 13.72 2.45
C LEU A 14 -8.61 13.37 2.20
N SER A 15 -7.68 14.01 2.90
CA SER A 15 -6.23 13.87 2.75
C SER A 15 -5.62 12.68 3.49
N GLU A 16 -6.36 11.92 4.30
CA GLU A 16 -5.77 10.93 5.23
C GLU A 16 -6.19 9.46 4.98
N ASN A 17 -6.95 9.18 3.92
CA ASN A 17 -7.47 7.83 3.63
C ASN A 17 -6.75 7.11 2.48
N TRP A 18 -5.48 7.42 2.24
CA TRP A 18 -4.68 6.73 1.22
C TRP A 18 -3.65 5.80 1.87
N ILE A 19 -3.21 4.80 1.11
CA ILE A 19 -2.23 3.79 1.52
C ILE A 19 -1.05 3.80 0.55
N HIS A 20 0.16 3.54 1.06
CA HIS A 20 1.30 3.26 0.20
C HIS A 20 1.43 1.75 -0.04
N LEU A 21 1.56 1.34 -1.30
CA LEU A 21 1.90 -0.03 -1.66
C LEU A 21 3.30 -0.06 -2.28
N PHE A 22 4.23 -0.73 -1.59
CA PHE A 22 5.55 -1.04 -2.11
C PHE A 22 5.58 -2.48 -2.57
N THR A 23 6.02 -2.73 -3.80
CA THR A 23 6.17 -4.08 -4.34
C THR A 23 7.60 -4.30 -4.81
N TYR A 24 8.10 -5.52 -4.61
CA TYR A 24 9.39 -5.95 -5.13
C TYR A 24 9.26 -7.33 -5.75
N ARG A 25 10.14 -7.60 -6.71
CA ARG A 25 10.27 -8.89 -7.37
C ARG A 25 11.72 -9.30 -7.35
N ALA A 26 11.98 -10.57 -7.07
CA ALA A 26 13.32 -11.12 -7.02
C ALA A 26 13.35 -12.47 -7.73
N VAL A 27 14.45 -12.76 -8.42
CA VAL A 27 14.72 -14.06 -9.01
C VAL A 27 16.10 -14.51 -8.54
N ASP A 28 16.15 -15.68 -7.90
CA ASP A 28 17.42 -16.34 -7.62
C ASP A 28 17.95 -16.96 -8.92
N ARG A 29 19.15 -16.55 -9.35
CA ARG A 29 19.78 -17.01 -10.59
C ARG A 29 20.12 -18.51 -10.57
N GLY A 30 20.48 -19.07 -9.42
CA GLY A 30 20.89 -20.47 -9.30
C GLY A 30 19.69 -21.41 -9.33
N SER A 31 18.74 -21.18 -8.43
CA SER A 31 17.54 -22.03 -8.33
C SER A 31 16.45 -21.68 -9.36
N ARG A 32 16.59 -20.51 -10.01
CA ARG A 32 15.59 -19.87 -10.88
C ARG A 32 14.29 -19.53 -10.17
N ALA A 33 14.25 -19.62 -8.84
CA ALA A 33 13.06 -19.34 -8.05
C ALA A 33 12.72 -17.85 -8.12
N ALA A 34 11.48 -17.55 -8.51
CA ALA A 34 10.92 -16.22 -8.58
C ALA A 34 10.00 -15.96 -7.39
N PHE A 35 10.13 -14.76 -6.84
CA PHE A 35 9.35 -14.29 -5.70
C PHE A 35 8.79 -12.90 -5.99
N ALA A 36 7.57 -12.65 -5.54
CA ALA A 36 7.00 -11.31 -5.42
C ALA A 36 6.68 -11.04 -3.97
N GLY A 37 6.97 -9.83 -3.51
CA GLY A 37 6.61 -9.40 -2.18
C GLY A 37 6.30 -7.92 -2.15
N GLY A 38 5.93 -7.46 -0.97
CA GLY A 38 5.59 -6.08 -0.77
C GLY A 38 5.12 -5.77 0.64
N VAL A 39 4.93 -4.48 0.87
CA VAL A 39 4.48 -3.93 2.15
C VAL A 39 3.42 -2.88 1.87
N LEU A 40 2.39 -2.87 2.72
CA LEU A 40 1.32 -1.88 2.75
C LEU A 40 1.54 -0.97 3.96
N LEU A 41 1.59 0.33 3.73
CA LEU A 41 1.68 1.34 4.77
C LEU A 41 0.43 2.22 4.79
N ASP A 42 0.07 2.71 5.97
CA ASP A 42 -0.90 3.80 6.10
C ASP A 42 -0.30 5.13 5.59
N HIS A 43 -1.11 6.20 5.64
CA HIS A 43 -0.69 7.53 5.18
C HIS A 43 0.47 8.15 5.99
N ASN A 44 0.76 7.62 7.18
CA ASN A 44 1.86 8.05 8.05
C ASN A 44 3.12 7.19 7.86
N GLY A 45 3.08 6.18 6.98
CA GLY A 45 4.17 5.23 6.78
C GLY A 45 4.20 4.10 7.81
N ASN A 46 3.15 3.93 8.63
CA ASN A 46 3.08 2.80 9.55
C ASN A 46 2.74 1.52 8.80
N TRP A 47 3.36 0.42 9.18
CA TRP A 47 3.15 -0.89 8.56
C TRP A 47 1.77 -1.44 8.92
N ILE A 48 0.97 -1.74 7.90
CA ILE A 48 -0.32 -2.42 8.04
C ILE A 48 -0.12 -3.93 7.86
N PHE A 49 0.52 -4.32 6.75
CA PHE A 49 0.71 -5.72 6.37
C PHE A 49 1.83 -5.88 5.35
N GLY A 50 2.46 -7.05 5.32
CA GLY A 50 3.43 -7.43 4.30
C GLY A 50 3.09 -8.78 3.68
N PHE A 51 3.41 -8.96 2.40
CA PHE A 51 3.24 -10.23 1.70
C PHE A 51 4.54 -10.68 1.04
N ASN A 52 4.69 -11.99 0.95
CA ASN A 52 5.72 -12.65 0.17
C ASN A 52 5.10 -13.89 -0.47
N ARG A 53 5.26 -14.04 -1.77
CA ARG A 53 4.72 -15.12 -2.57
C ARG A 53 5.82 -15.68 -3.46
N PHE A 54 6.10 -16.97 -3.27
CA PHE A 54 6.78 -17.75 -4.29
C PHE A 54 5.89 -17.81 -5.53
N LEU A 55 6.42 -17.37 -6.67
CA LEU A 55 5.67 -17.35 -7.92
C LEU A 55 5.81 -18.66 -8.65
N GLU A 56 7.05 -19.11 -8.86
CA GLU A 56 7.45 -20.39 -9.45
C GLU A 56 8.95 -20.34 -9.81
N LYS A 57 9.49 -21.35 -10.47
CA LYS A 57 10.80 -21.23 -11.14
C LYS A 57 10.61 -20.58 -12.50
N CYS A 58 11.35 -19.51 -12.80
CA CYS A 58 11.38 -18.94 -14.15
C CYS A 58 11.83 -20.00 -15.14
N ASN A 59 10.98 -20.41 -16.07
CA ASN A 59 11.36 -21.28 -17.18
C ASN A 59 11.79 -20.44 -18.40
N ILE A 60 12.71 -20.95 -19.22
CA ILE A 60 13.24 -20.25 -20.43
C ILE A 60 12.81 -20.98 -21.71
N PHE A 61 11.79 -21.83 -21.61
CA PHE A 61 11.28 -22.68 -22.68
C PHE A 61 9.79 -22.39 -22.87
#